data_AF-A0A3M1F7L4-F1
#
_entry.id   AF-A0A3M1F7L4-F1
#
_cell.length_a   1.000
_cell.length_b   1.000
_cell.length_c   1.000
_cell.angle_alpha   90.00
_cell.angle_beta   90.00
_cell.angle_gamma   90.00
#
_symmetry.space_group_name_H-M   'P 1'
#
loop_
_entity.id
_entity.type
_entity.pdbx_description
1 polymer ?
#
loop_
_entity_poly.entity_id
_entity_poly.type
_entity_poly.pdbx_seq_one_letter_code
_entity_poly.pdbx_strand_id
1 'polypeptide(L)'
;MPKQLIRKGKELKDKEKFFHLWSGKDLKSIKELADHIRGISPDEFNHHVNEHKNDFANWVEHCFGEHKLATALRSCTSRTKMYEVLLNFLMQKSTAPRSSKARSKKKSPQQKRAKKAATNVRQASASTTKQEEQEKPAPTPSLQEGNTTNPPDDSEASPAANVQPSLEEEHQALAKHAESIMDSFDKKLQHIEHELQPEIPESAEKRLDTLNEAINELSASISALRKTGKDCFIPAVTLRLAKSRLIIAKATLSPSDLAAAESLINEARDDLKEVEAERPINIKEEVALLAKQKLAKELKAAEEEK
;
A
#
# COMPACT_ATOMS: atom_id res chain seq x y z
N MET A 1 -1.76 -14.13 -10.98
CA MET A 1 -1.68 -13.73 -9.55
C MET A 1 -0.50 -14.47 -8.92
N PRO A 2 0.61 -13.79 -8.59
CA PRO A 2 1.77 -14.45 -8.00
C PRO A 2 1.42 -14.97 -6.60
N LYS A 3 1.46 -16.29 -6.42
CA LYS A 3 1.18 -17.02 -5.15
C LYS A 3 2.39 -17.07 -4.20
N GLN A 4 3.38 -16.20 -4.37
CA GLN A 4 4.67 -16.37 -3.70
C GLN A 4 4.79 -15.61 -2.37
N LEU A 5 5.19 -16.37 -1.34
CA LEU A 5 5.96 -15.95 -0.17
C LEU A 5 5.27 -15.08 0.91
N ILE A 6 4.06 -15.46 1.34
CA ILE A 6 3.61 -15.08 2.69
C ILE A 6 4.24 -16.04 3.70
N ARG A 7 5.35 -15.61 4.32
CA ARG A 7 6.04 -16.29 5.45
C ARG A 7 5.02 -16.81 6.46
N LYS A 8 5.25 -18.00 7.04
CA LYS A 8 4.38 -18.59 8.08
C LYS A 8 4.25 -17.57 9.22
N GLY A 9 3.04 -17.02 9.38
CA GLY A 9 2.73 -16.11 10.49
C GLY A 9 2.86 -16.83 11.84
N LYS A 10 2.83 -16.06 12.92
CA LYS A 10 2.75 -16.63 14.27
C LYS A 10 1.46 -17.46 14.36
N GLU A 11 1.60 -18.77 14.51
CA GLU A 11 0.49 -19.73 14.65
C GLU A 11 0.23 -19.98 16.13
N LEU A 12 -1.05 -20.00 16.52
CA LEU A 12 -1.45 -20.37 17.87
C LEU A 12 -1.28 -21.88 18.06
N LYS A 13 -0.71 -22.29 19.21
CA LYS A 13 -0.54 -23.70 19.58
C LYS A 13 -1.70 -24.22 20.44
N ASP A 14 -2.34 -23.32 21.18
CA ASP A 14 -3.42 -23.67 22.10
C ASP A 14 -4.74 -23.72 21.33
N LYS A 15 -5.38 -24.89 21.29
CA LYS A 15 -6.65 -25.11 20.58
C LYS A 15 -7.78 -24.23 21.12
N GLU A 16 -7.76 -23.90 22.41
CA GLU A 16 -8.74 -23.03 23.06
C GLU A 16 -8.70 -21.58 22.56
N LYS A 17 -7.61 -21.18 21.89
CA LYS A 17 -7.45 -19.83 21.32
C LYS A 17 -7.77 -19.78 19.84
N PHE A 18 -8.21 -20.88 19.23
CA PHE A 18 -8.62 -20.86 17.83
C PHE A 18 -9.92 -20.07 17.68
N PHE A 19 -10.06 -19.40 16.55
CA PHE A 19 -11.32 -18.73 16.22
C PHE A 19 -12.23 -19.72 15.51
N HIS A 20 -13.31 -20.12 16.18
CA HIS A 20 -14.32 -21.02 15.64
C HIS A 20 -15.32 -20.23 14.81
N LEU A 21 -15.32 -20.45 13.49
CA LEU A 21 -16.28 -19.84 12.58
C LEU A 21 -17.61 -20.58 12.62
N TRP A 22 -18.69 -19.89 12.25
CA TRP A 22 -20.01 -20.52 12.12
C TRP A 22 -20.03 -21.66 11.09
N SER A 23 -19.17 -21.59 10.06
CA SER A 23 -18.96 -22.66 9.09
C SER A 23 -18.32 -23.94 9.65
N GLY A 24 -17.93 -23.95 10.93
CA GLY A 24 -17.24 -25.07 11.59
C GLY A 24 -15.74 -25.13 11.29
N LYS A 25 -15.20 -24.10 10.62
CA LYS A 25 -13.77 -23.98 10.33
C LYS A 25 -13.06 -23.22 11.45
N ASP A 26 -11.87 -23.68 11.82
CA ASP A 26 -11.05 -23.04 12.83
C ASP A 26 -9.94 -22.19 12.19
N LEU A 27 -9.74 -20.98 12.69
CA LEU A 27 -8.61 -20.12 12.31
C LEU A 27 -7.55 -20.09 13.41
N LYS A 28 -6.30 -20.35 13.04
CA LYS A 28 -5.14 -20.48 13.95
C LYS A 28 -4.16 -19.32 13.83
N SER A 29 -4.25 -18.55 12.74
CA SER A 29 -3.33 -17.44 12.46
C SER A 29 -4.03 -16.26 11.78
N ILE A 30 -3.45 -15.07 11.92
CA ILE A 30 -3.90 -13.85 11.22
C ILE A 30 -3.87 -14.02 9.69
N LYS A 31 -2.96 -14.86 9.18
CA LYS A 31 -2.88 -15.17 7.76
C LYS A 31 -4.11 -15.96 7.29
N GLU A 32 -4.48 -17.01 8.03
CA GLU A 32 -5.69 -17.80 7.74
C GLU A 32 -6.95 -16.94 7.82
N LEU A 33 -6.99 -15.98 8.76
CA LEU A 33 -8.06 -14.98 8.81
C LEU A 33 -8.10 -14.14 7.54
N ALA A 34 -6.97 -13.59 7.06
CA ALA A 34 -6.94 -12.80 5.83
C ALA A 34 -7.41 -13.62 4.61
N ASP A 35 -6.94 -14.86 4.48
CA ASP A 35 -7.35 -15.77 3.42
C ASP A 35 -8.85 -16.11 3.51
N HIS A 36 -9.39 -16.28 4.72
CA HIS A 36 -10.81 -16.53 4.94
C HIS A 36 -11.68 -15.31 4.62
N ILE A 37 -11.33 -14.11 5.09
CA ILE A 37 -12.06 -12.86 4.83
C ILE A 37 -12.16 -12.56 3.32
N ARG A 38 -11.19 -12.99 2.52
CA ARG A 38 -11.26 -12.84 1.06
C ARG A 38 -12.41 -13.62 0.43
N GLY A 39 -12.72 -14.80 0.96
CA GLY A 39 -13.71 -15.74 0.40
C GLY A 39 -14.97 -15.92 1.24
N ILE A 40 -15.07 -15.29 2.41
CA ILE A 40 -16.21 -15.43 3.33
C ILE A 40 -17.50 -14.91 2.69
N SER A 41 -18.62 -15.58 2.97
CA SER A 41 -19.95 -15.14 2.55
C SER A 41 -20.36 -13.87 3.32
N PRO A 42 -21.24 -13.02 2.75
CA PRO A 42 -21.74 -11.84 3.45
C PRO A 42 -22.43 -12.18 4.77
N ASP A 43 -23.20 -13.27 4.82
CA ASP A 43 -23.95 -13.68 6.01
C ASP A 43 -23.03 -14.10 7.16
N GLU A 44 -21.99 -14.90 6.86
CA GLU A 44 -21.01 -15.32 7.87
C GLU A 44 -20.16 -14.13 8.34
N PHE A 45 -19.84 -13.18 7.44
CA PHE A 45 -19.16 -11.94 7.83
C PHE A 45 -20.01 -11.08 8.77
N ASN A 46 -21.28 -10.85 8.42
CA ASN A 46 -22.21 -10.04 9.21
C ASN A 46 -22.53 -10.66 10.57
N HIS A 47 -22.42 -11.99 10.70
CA HIS A 47 -22.57 -12.68 11.99
C HIS A 47 -21.47 -12.29 12.99
N HIS A 48 -20.24 -12.12 12.50
CA HIS A 48 -19.05 -11.79 13.30
C HIS A 48 -18.76 -10.29 13.38
N VAL A 49 -19.24 -9.51 12.41
CA VAL A 49 -18.99 -8.07 12.29
C VAL A 49 -20.31 -7.34 12.12
N ASN A 50 -20.66 -6.51 13.10
CA ASN A 50 -21.81 -5.61 13.04
C ASN A 50 -21.43 -4.23 13.59
N GLU A 51 -22.39 -3.31 13.68
CA GLU A 51 -22.13 -1.93 14.13
C GLU A 51 -21.61 -1.83 15.58
N HIS A 52 -21.90 -2.84 16.42
CA HIS A 52 -21.57 -2.81 17.84
C HIS A 52 -20.45 -3.77 18.24
N LYS A 53 -20.20 -4.82 17.45
CA LYS A 53 -19.19 -5.84 17.73
C LYS A 53 -18.39 -6.22 16.48
N ASN A 54 -17.13 -6.56 16.72
CA ASN A 54 -16.25 -7.13 15.72
C ASN A 54 -15.45 -8.25 16.39
N ASP A 55 -15.91 -9.49 16.21
CA ASP A 55 -15.36 -10.67 16.86
C ASP A 55 -13.92 -10.94 16.40
N PHE A 56 -13.61 -10.63 15.13
CA PHE A 56 -12.25 -10.75 14.60
C PHE A 56 -11.27 -9.79 15.29
N ALA A 57 -11.67 -8.54 15.54
CA ALA A 57 -10.83 -7.57 16.22
C ALA A 57 -10.53 -7.99 17.67
N ASN A 58 -11.54 -8.47 18.39
CA ASN A 58 -11.39 -8.96 19.76
C ASN A 58 -10.47 -10.18 19.81
N TRP A 59 -10.62 -11.13 18.88
CA TRP A 59 -9.73 -12.29 18.77
C TRP A 59 -8.27 -11.89 18.50
N VAL A 60 -8.04 -10.96 17.55
CA VAL A 60 -6.70 -10.47 17.24
C VAL A 60 -6.04 -9.78 18.45
N GLU A 61 -6.80 -9.00 19.21
CA GLU A 61 -6.31 -8.34 20.42
C GLU A 61 -5.95 -9.36 21.51
N HIS A 62 -6.89 -10.24 21.87
CA HIS A 62 -6.72 -11.12 23.03
C HIS A 62 -5.81 -12.32 22.76
N CYS A 63 -5.82 -12.88 21.55
CA CYS A 63 -5.02 -14.06 21.23
C CYS A 63 -3.61 -13.73 20.72
N PHE A 64 -3.43 -12.62 20.00
CA PHE A 64 -2.13 -12.24 19.43
C PHE A 64 -1.45 -11.05 20.11
N GLY A 65 -2.19 -10.23 20.86
CA GLY A 65 -1.67 -9.02 21.51
C GLY A 65 -1.41 -7.86 20.54
N GLU A 66 -1.99 -7.89 19.34
CA GLU A 66 -1.75 -6.89 18.29
C GLU A 66 -2.78 -5.75 18.38
N HIS A 67 -2.74 -4.96 19.45
CA HIS A 67 -3.73 -3.90 19.76
C HIS A 67 -3.94 -2.88 18.63
N LYS A 68 -2.86 -2.49 17.93
CA LYS A 68 -2.94 -1.54 16.80
C LYS A 68 -3.77 -2.11 15.64
N LEU A 69 -3.53 -3.39 15.32
CA LEU A 69 -4.28 -4.08 14.28
C LEU A 69 -5.75 -4.23 14.70
N ALA A 70 -6.01 -4.67 15.93
CA ALA A 70 -7.36 -4.81 16.44
C ALA A 70 -8.15 -3.48 16.39
N THR A 71 -7.53 -2.37 16.76
CA THR A 71 -8.14 -1.03 16.67
C THR A 71 -8.50 -0.67 15.23
N ALA A 72 -7.59 -0.93 14.27
CA ALA A 72 -7.88 -0.72 12.86
C ALA A 72 -9.03 -1.60 12.37
N LEU A 73 -9.07 -2.88 12.77
CA LEU A 73 -10.15 -3.81 12.41
C LEU A 73 -11.51 -3.39 12.97
N ARG A 74 -11.58 -2.81 14.18
CA ARG A 74 -12.84 -2.30 14.76
C ARG A 74 -13.49 -1.21 13.90
N SER A 75 -12.68 -0.40 13.22
CA SER A 75 -13.17 0.65 12.31
C SER A 75 -13.61 0.15 10.92
N CYS A 76 -13.49 -1.15 10.67
CA CYS A 76 -13.81 -1.76 9.38
C CYS A 76 -15.19 -2.43 9.44
N THR A 77 -16.17 -1.81 8.79
CA THR A 77 -17.50 -2.40 8.54
C THR A 77 -17.59 -3.16 7.22
N SER A 78 -16.63 -2.94 6.32
CA SER A 78 -16.57 -3.60 5.01
C SER A 78 -15.52 -4.71 4.98
N ARG A 79 -15.92 -5.86 4.42
CA ARG A 79 -15.05 -7.03 4.17
C ARG A 79 -13.78 -6.65 3.40
N THR A 80 -13.92 -5.85 2.33
CA THR A 80 -12.79 -5.44 1.48
C THR A 80 -11.78 -4.61 2.25
N LYS A 81 -12.26 -3.60 3.00
CA LYS A 81 -11.41 -2.74 3.84
C LYS A 81 -10.69 -3.55 4.92
N MET A 82 -11.39 -4.50 5.54
CA MET A 82 -10.81 -5.39 6.54
C MET A 82 -9.68 -6.25 5.95
N TYR A 83 -9.88 -6.80 4.76
CA TYR A 83 -8.87 -7.57 4.04
C TYR A 83 -7.62 -6.74 3.71
N GLU A 84 -7.79 -5.50 3.25
CA GLU A 84 -6.68 -4.59 2.96
C GLU A 84 -5.85 -4.26 4.21
N VAL A 85 -6.51 -3.98 5.34
CA VAL A 85 -5.83 -3.73 6.62
C VAL A 85 -5.01 -4.95 7.05
N LEU A 86 -5.57 -6.16 6.91
CA LEU A 86 -4.86 -7.40 7.22
C LEU A 86 -3.65 -7.62 6.30
N LEU A 87 -3.80 -7.38 4.99
CA LEU A 87 -2.70 -7.51 4.03
C LEU A 87 -1.55 -6.53 4.33
N ASN A 88 -1.88 -5.25 4.56
CA ASN A 88 -0.90 -4.23 4.89
C ASN A 88 -0.13 -4.61 6.17
N PHE A 89 -0.82 -5.13 7.18
CA PHE A 89 -0.17 -5.61 8.40
C PHE A 89 0.79 -6.78 8.14
N LEU A 90 0.38 -7.77 7.34
CA LEU A 90 1.22 -8.91 6.98
C LEU A 90 2.44 -8.49 6.15
N MET A 91 2.29 -7.50 5.27
CA MET A 91 3.40 -6.91 4.51
C MET A 91 4.38 -6.17 5.42
N GLN A 92 3.90 -5.33 6.35
CA GLN A 92 4.77 -4.63 7.30
C GLN A 92 5.57 -5.58 8.20
N LYS A 93 4.97 -6.69 8.63
CA LYS A 93 5.66 -7.72 9.44
C LYS A 93 6.69 -8.52 8.64
N SER A 94 6.55 -8.62 7.31
CA SER A 94 7.51 -9.34 6.46
C SER A 94 8.72 -8.48 6.10
N THR A 95 8.52 -7.17 5.92
CA THR A 95 9.55 -6.20 5.52
C THR A 95 10.35 -5.63 6.67
N ALA A 96 9.83 -5.68 7.91
CA ALA A 96 10.59 -5.23 9.08
C ALA A 96 11.92 -6.00 9.14
N PRO A 97 13.08 -5.35 8.88
CA PRO A 97 14.37 -5.99 9.06
C PRO A 97 14.37 -6.47 10.50
N ARG A 98 14.70 -7.75 10.72
CA ARG A 98 14.89 -8.33 12.05
C ARG A 98 15.98 -7.53 12.75
N SER A 99 15.60 -6.39 13.32
CA SER A 99 16.52 -5.50 13.99
C SER A 99 17.18 -6.35 15.05
N SER A 100 18.49 -6.38 14.96
CA SER A 100 19.44 -7.14 15.73
C SER A 100 19.41 -6.72 17.21
N LYS A 101 18.27 -6.93 17.88
CA LYS A 101 18.15 -7.00 19.34
C LYS A 101 18.81 -8.30 19.82
N ALA A 102 20.10 -8.44 19.53
CA ALA A 102 21.03 -9.36 20.18
C ALA A 102 22.25 -8.61 20.75
N ARG A 103 22.33 -7.26 20.66
CA ARG A 103 23.51 -6.53 21.11
C ARG A 103 23.19 -5.18 21.74
N SER A 104 22.72 -5.21 22.99
CA SER A 104 22.86 -4.17 24.03
C SER A 104 21.88 -4.52 25.17
N LYS A 105 22.22 -4.70 26.45
CA LYS A 105 23.41 -4.38 27.24
C LYS A 105 23.54 -5.43 28.35
N LYS A 106 24.62 -6.21 28.36
CA LYS A 106 25.17 -6.77 29.61
C LYS A 106 25.70 -5.56 30.36
N LYS A 107 24.91 -4.98 31.27
CA LYS A 107 25.38 -3.93 32.17
C LYS A 107 26.54 -4.51 32.98
N SER A 108 27.73 -3.93 32.83
CA SER A 108 28.87 -4.26 33.67
C SER A 108 28.53 -3.89 35.14
N PRO A 109 29.03 -4.63 36.14
CA PRO A 109 28.76 -4.36 37.56
C PRO A 109 29.29 -3.03 38.12
N GLN A 110 29.94 -2.18 37.32
CA GLN A 110 30.75 -1.06 37.82
C GLN A 110 29.98 0.27 38.02
N GLN A 111 28.70 0.35 37.66
CA GLN A 111 27.86 1.56 37.85
C GLN A 111 26.86 1.48 39.01
N LYS A 112 27.07 0.58 39.99
CA LYS A 112 26.26 0.51 41.23
C LYS A 112 26.80 1.32 42.43
N ARG A 113 27.86 2.13 42.27
CA ARG A 113 28.40 2.98 43.36
C ARG A 113 28.40 4.47 43.00
N ALA A 114 27.22 5.05 42.78
CA ALA A 114 27.00 6.50 42.89
C ALA A 114 25.50 6.78 42.69
N LYS A 115 24.69 6.54 43.72
CA LYS A 115 23.34 7.10 43.93
C LYS A 115 22.77 6.57 45.25
N LYS A 116 23.44 6.96 46.33
CA LYS A 116 22.90 7.05 47.69
C LYS A 116 23.27 8.44 48.19
N ALA A 117 22.41 9.42 47.90
CA ALA A 117 22.31 10.73 48.55
C ALA A 117 21.38 11.60 47.70
N ALA A 118 20.08 11.54 47.99
CA ALA A 118 19.08 12.59 47.77
C ALA A 118 17.71 11.98 48.06
N THR A 119 17.57 11.56 49.32
CA THR A 119 16.27 11.43 49.95
C THR A 119 15.87 12.84 50.38
N ASN A 120 14.58 13.14 50.21
CA ASN A 120 13.77 14.06 51.00
C ASN A 120 13.39 15.41 50.38
N VAL A 121 12.16 15.81 50.72
CA VAL A 121 11.49 17.12 50.50
C VAL A 121 10.65 17.25 49.23
N ARG A 122 9.38 16.80 49.30
CA ARG A 122 8.18 17.68 49.35
C ARG A 122 6.89 16.88 49.15
N GLN A 123 6.29 16.47 50.26
CA GLN A 123 4.83 16.40 50.40
C GLN A 123 4.36 17.73 50.98
N ALA A 124 3.27 18.27 50.41
CA ALA A 124 2.27 19.16 51.01
C ALA A 124 1.83 20.23 49.99
N SER A 125 0.68 20.00 49.36
CA SER A 125 -0.34 21.03 49.10
C SER A 125 -1.47 20.40 48.30
N ALA A 126 -2.41 19.83 49.05
CA ALA A 126 -3.76 19.58 48.58
C ALA A 126 -4.61 20.84 48.82
N SER A 127 -5.70 20.92 48.06
CA SER A 127 -6.99 21.59 48.30
C SER A 127 -7.26 22.97 47.69
N THR A 128 -8.51 23.09 47.23
CA THR A 128 -9.24 24.25 46.68
C THR A 128 -9.01 24.42 45.17
N THR A 129 -9.98 24.15 44.28
CA THR A 129 -11.28 24.83 44.20
C THR A 129 -12.35 23.96 43.54
N LYS A 130 -13.55 24.06 44.09
CA LYS A 130 -14.83 23.50 43.69
C LYS A 130 -15.65 24.65 43.09
N GLN A 131 -16.13 24.52 41.85
CA GLN A 131 -17.31 25.16 41.23
C GLN A 131 -17.37 24.64 39.78
N GLU A 132 -18.36 23.84 39.39
CA GLU A 132 -19.75 24.22 39.09
C GLU A 132 -19.83 24.98 37.77
N GLU A 133 -20.09 24.27 36.67
CA GLU A 133 -20.91 24.80 35.58
C GLU A 133 -21.53 23.67 34.73
N GLN A 134 -22.85 23.61 34.80
CA GLN A 134 -23.74 22.89 33.89
C GLN A 134 -24.14 23.85 32.77
N GLU A 135 -23.89 23.55 31.50
CA GLU A 135 -24.69 24.05 30.36
C GLU A 135 -24.66 22.99 29.24
N LYS A 136 -25.74 22.23 29.02
CA LYS A 136 -26.93 22.47 28.20
C LYS A 136 -26.67 22.50 26.66
N PRO A 137 -27.44 21.73 25.87
CA PRO A 137 -27.27 21.63 24.41
C PRO A 137 -27.87 22.82 23.66
N ALA A 138 -27.20 23.23 22.57
CA ALA A 138 -27.63 24.27 21.66
C ALA A 138 -28.93 23.91 20.90
N PRO A 139 -29.89 24.84 20.77
CA PRO A 139 -31.08 24.67 19.94
C PRO A 139 -30.89 25.23 18.53
N THR A 140 -31.58 24.57 17.61
CA THR A 140 -31.87 24.90 16.21
C THR A 140 -32.35 26.35 16.01
N PRO A 141 -31.92 27.08 14.95
CA PRO A 141 -32.52 28.36 14.62
C PRO A 141 -33.84 28.14 13.87
N SER A 142 -34.95 28.46 14.53
CA SER A 142 -36.28 28.62 13.93
C SER A 142 -36.43 30.08 13.50
N LEU A 143 -36.70 30.28 12.20
CA LEU A 143 -37.12 31.56 11.63
C LEU A 143 -38.55 31.86 12.09
N GLN A 144 -38.73 32.94 12.86
CA GLN A 144 -40.02 33.59 12.99
C GLN A 144 -39.88 35.09 12.72
N GLU A 145 -40.74 35.53 11.80
CA GLU A 145 -41.07 36.91 11.48
C GLU A 145 -41.73 37.59 12.69
N GLY A 146 -41.39 38.87 12.92
CA GLY A 146 -41.91 39.62 14.06
C GLY A 146 -41.71 41.12 13.88
N ASN A 147 -42.68 41.71 13.20
CA ASN A 147 -42.96 43.14 13.06
C ASN A 147 -43.24 43.79 14.44
N THR A 148 -42.62 44.92 14.78
CA THR A 148 -43.24 45.96 15.64
C THR A 148 -42.61 47.33 15.43
N THR A 149 -43.52 48.29 15.32
CA THR A 149 -43.46 49.74 15.10
C THR A 149 -43.02 50.57 16.31
N ASN A 150 -42.13 51.57 16.07
CA ASN A 150 -42.03 52.97 16.57
C ASN A 150 -42.05 53.26 18.12
N PRO A 151 -41.62 54.44 18.65
CA PRO A 151 -41.46 55.78 18.03
C PRO A 151 -40.17 56.55 18.50
N PRO A 152 -40.02 57.87 18.26
CA PRO A 152 -38.74 58.59 18.27
C PRO A 152 -38.39 59.14 19.66
N ASP A 153 -37.08 59.27 19.92
CA ASP A 153 -36.60 60.06 21.05
C ASP A 153 -35.46 60.99 20.61
N ASP A 154 -35.71 62.28 20.86
CA ASP A 154 -34.85 63.43 20.62
C ASP A 154 -33.77 63.47 21.70
N SER A 155 -32.48 63.42 21.34
CA SER A 155 -31.42 63.87 22.26
C SER A 155 -30.04 63.94 21.59
N GLU A 156 -29.60 65.18 21.37
CA GLU A 156 -28.23 65.65 21.62
C GLU A 156 -27.08 65.24 20.67
N ALA A 157 -26.86 66.12 19.69
CA ALA A 157 -25.61 66.84 19.46
C ALA A 157 -24.27 66.19 19.89
N SER A 158 -23.52 65.72 18.88
CA SER A 158 -22.05 65.76 18.89
C SER A 158 -21.52 66.03 17.48
N PRO A 159 -20.72 67.09 17.25
CA PRO A 159 -20.13 67.37 15.95
C PRO A 159 -18.79 66.62 15.85
N ALA A 160 -18.85 65.32 15.63
CA ALA A 160 -17.69 64.59 15.12
C ALA A 160 -17.78 64.62 13.61
N ALA A 161 -16.86 65.36 12.97
CA ALA A 161 -16.66 65.36 11.53
C ALA A 161 -16.25 63.94 11.08
N ASN A 162 -17.26 63.08 10.92
CA ASN A 162 -17.10 61.73 10.42
C ASN A 162 -17.07 61.83 8.90
N VAL A 163 -15.87 61.99 8.35
CA VAL A 163 -15.60 61.89 6.93
C VAL A 163 -15.90 60.45 6.54
N GLN A 164 -17.15 60.19 6.12
CA GLN A 164 -17.46 58.93 5.48
C GLN A 164 -16.63 58.86 4.20
N PRO A 165 -15.80 57.81 4.03
CA PRO A 165 -15.09 57.60 2.77
C PRO A 165 -16.12 57.56 1.65
N SER A 166 -15.77 58.17 0.52
CA SER A 166 -16.63 58.14 -0.66
C SER A 166 -16.88 56.68 -1.04
N LEU A 167 -18.10 56.33 -1.44
CA LEU A 167 -18.46 54.97 -1.90
C LEU A 167 -17.47 54.45 -2.98
N GLU A 168 -16.95 55.37 -3.80
CA GLU A 168 -15.91 55.09 -4.80
C GLU A 168 -14.59 54.57 -4.18
N GLU A 169 -14.18 55.13 -3.03
CA GLU A 169 -12.96 54.75 -2.32
C GLU A 169 -13.09 53.35 -1.69
N GLU A 170 -14.28 53.00 -1.21
CA GLU A 170 -14.57 51.65 -0.69
C GLU A 170 -14.53 50.60 -1.81
N HIS A 171 -15.13 50.89 -2.96
CA HIS A 171 -15.06 50.00 -4.13
C HIS A 171 -13.61 49.80 -4.61
N GLN A 172 -12.80 50.87 -4.63
CA GLN A 172 -11.40 50.78 -5.02
C GLN A 172 -10.56 49.98 -4.00
N ALA A 173 -10.83 50.14 -2.70
CA ALA A 173 -10.17 49.36 -1.66
C ALA A 173 -10.52 47.87 -1.74
N LEU A 174 -11.81 47.55 -1.99
CA LEU A 174 -12.27 46.19 -2.17
C LEU A 174 -11.65 45.52 -3.40
N ALA A 175 -11.56 46.24 -4.53
CA ALA A 175 -10.94 45.74 -5.75
C ALA A 175 -9.44 45.41 -5.54
N LYS A 176 -8.69 46.30 -4.88
CA LYS A 176 -7.28 46.04 -4.52
C LYS A 176 -7.12 44.85 -3.59
N HIS A 177 -8.04 44.68 -2.65
CA HIS A 177 -8.01 43.55 -1.74
C HIS A 177 -8.29 42.22 -2.47
N ALA A 178 -9.27 42.21 -3.37
CA ALA A 178 -9.58 41.05 -4.20
C ALA A 178 -8.39 40.66 -5.11
N GLU A 179 -7.74 41.64 -5.73
CA GLU A 179 -6.52 41.44 -6.54
C GLU A 179 -5.40 40.84 -5.69
N SER A 180 -5.16 41.38 -4.49
CA SER A 180 -4.17 40.83 -3.56
C SER A 180 -4.48 39.40 -3.12
N ILE A 181 -5.76 39.03 -2.97
CA ILE A 181 -6.15 37.66 -2.63
C ILE A 181 -5.84 36.73 -3.80
N MET A 182 -6.25 37.08 -5.03
CA MET A 182 -5.99 36.27 -6.23
C MET A 182 -4.49 36.08 -6.47
N ASP A 183 -3.69 37.14 -6.33
CA ASP A 183 -2.23 37.08 -6.40
C ASP A 183 -1.63 36.10 -5.38
N SER A 184 -2.18 36.06 -4.17
CA SER A 184 -1.72 35.13 -3.13
C SER A 184 -2.09 33.68 -3.44
N PHE A 185 -3.24 33.48 -4.08
CA PHE A 185 -3.71 32.16 -4.50
C PHE A 185 -2.89 31.65 -5.68
N ASP A 186 -2.60 32.48 -6.68
CA ASP A 186 -1.77 32.11 -7.82
C ASP A 186 -0.34 31.76 -7.39
N LYS A 187 0.24 32.51 -6.45
CA LYS A 187 1.56 32.18 -5.87
C LYS A 187 1.54 30.85 -5.11
N LYS A 188 0.47 30.55 -4.37
CA LYS A 188 0.31 29.25 -3.70
C LYS A 188 0.10 28.12 -4.69
N LEU A 189 -0.66 28.35 -5.76
CA LEU A 189 -0.87 27.39 -6.83
C LEU A 189 0.45 27.08 -7.56
N GLN A 190 1.23 28.09 -7.92
CA GLN A 190 2.56 27.88 -8.51
C GLN A 190 3.49 27.12 -7.57
N HIS A 191 3.45 27.40 -6.27
CA HIS A 191 4.26 26.67 -5.29
C HIS A 191 3.82 25.20 -5.19
N ILE A 192 2.51 24.95 -5.10
CA ILE A 192 1.95 23.60 -5.06
C ILE A 192 2.25 22.87 -6.37
N GLU A 193 2.16 23.52 -7.53
CA GLU A 193 2.48 22.94 -8.83
C GLU A 193 3.97 22.58 -8.93
N HIS A 194 4.86 23.44 -8.45
CA HIS A 194 6.29 23.14 -8.34
C HIS A 194 6.58 22.02 -7.34
N GLU A 195 5.84 21.93 -6.24
CA GLU A 195 5.97 20.86 -5.23
C GLU A 195 5.35 19.53 -5.71
N LEU A 196 4.34 19.59 -6.58
CA LEU A 196 3.63 18.46 -7.17
C LEU A 196 4.16 18.02 -8.53
N GLN A 197 5.08 18.74 -9.16
CA GLN A 197 5.93 18.18 -10.21
C GLN A 197 6.99 17.35 -9.48
N PRO A 198 6.80 16.02 -9.30
CA PRO A 198 7.96 15.20 -8.95
C PRO A 198 8.95 15.49 -10.07
N GLU A 199 10.13 16.03 -9.73
CA GLU A 199 11.22 16.05 -10.67
C GLU A 199 11.38 14.61 -11.11
N ILE A 200 10.85 14.30 -12.30
CA ILE A 200 11.04 13.01 -12.93
C ILE A 200 12.54 12.97 -13.05
N PRO A 201 13.23 12.10 -12.29
CA PRO A 201 14.67 12.13 -12.30
C PRO A 201 15.04 11.96 -13.77
N GLU A 202 15.81 12.87 -14.37
CA GLU A 202 16.21 12.76 -15.78
C GLU A 202 16.85 11.38 -16.07
N SER A 203 17.40 10.77 -15.00
CA SER A 203 17.86 9.38 -14.94
C SER A 203 16.79 8.30 -15.21
N ALA A 204 15.52 8.52 -14.90
CA ALA A 204 14.42 7.56 -15.07
C ALA A 204 13.97 7.44 -16.53
N GLU A 205 13.89 8.56 -17.25
CA GLU A 205 13.57 8.57 -18.68
C GLU A 205 14.68 7.89 -19.50
N LYS A 206 15.94 8.26 -19.26
CA LYS A 206 17.09 7.58 -19.89
C LYS A 206 17.10 6.07 -19.63
N ARG A 207 16.71 5.67 -18.41
CA ARG A 207 16.58 4.24 -18.05
C ARG A 207 15.43 3.57 -18.78
N LEU A 208 14.27 4.22 -18.95
CA LEU A 208 13.16 3.70 -19.75
C LEU A 208 13.59 3.45 -21.21
N ASP A 209 14.31 4.40 -21.81
CA ASP A 209 14.80 4.28 -23.18
C ASP A 209 15.77 3.10 -23.32
N THR A 210 16.71 2.98 -22.38
CA THR A 210 17.67 1.86 -22.32
C THR A 210 16.94 0.51 -22.23
N LEU A 211 15.92 0.41 -21.37
CA LEU A 211 15.13 -0.83 -21.23
C LEU A 211 14.31 -1.14 -22.48
N ASN A 212 13.77 -0.12 -23.14
CA ASN A 212 13.01 -0.29 -24.38
C ASN A 212 13.91 -0.76 -25.53
N GLU A 213 15.13 -0.22 -25.65
CA GLU A 213 16.13 -0.68 -26.60
C GLU A 213 16.50 -2.16 -26.36
N ALA A 214 16.77 -2.54 -25.11
CA ALA A 214 17.05 -3.93 -24.74
C ALA A 214 15.90 -4.89 -25.09
N ILE A 215 14.64 -4.45 -24.92
CA ILE A 215 13.46 -5.24 -25.32
C ILE A 215 13.43 -5.46 -26.84
N ASN A 216 13.78 -4.44 -27.63
CA ASN A 216 13.78 -4.52 -29.09
C ASN A 216 14.89 -5.46 -29.58
N GLU A 217 16.07 -5.37 -28.99
CA GLU A 217 17.20 -6.28 -29.25
C GLU A 217 16.80 -7.74 -28.97
N LEU A 218 16.28 -8.04 -27.78
CA LEU A 218 15.82 -9.40 -27.43
C LEU A 218 14.73 -9.90 -28.37
N SER A 219 13.80 -9.03 -28.77
CA SER A 219 12.75 -9.38 -29.72
C SER A 219 13.32 -9.76 -31.10
N ALA A 220 14.39 -9.09 -31.54
CA ALA A 220 15.09 -9.41 -32.79
C ALA A 220 15.84 -10.74 -32.68
N SER A 221 16.55 -10.99 -31.58
CA SER A 221 17.29 -12.23 -31.33
C SER A 221 16.36 -13.44 -31.25
N ILE A 222 15.23 -13.35 -30.53
CA ILE A 222 14.18 -14.39 -30.51
C ILE A 222 13.69 -14.70 -31.93
N SER A 223 13.51 -13.66 -32.76
CA SER A 223 13.05 -13.83 -34.14
C SER A 223 14.10 -14.52 -35.01
N ALA A 224 15.38 -14.23 -34.80
CA ALA A 224 16.49 -14.90 -35.48
C ALA A 224 16.59 -16.38 -35.10
N LEU A 225 16.54 -16.71 -33.81
CA LEU A 225 16.63 -18.09 -33.31
C LEU A 225 15.45 -18.95 -33.78
N ARG A 226 14.24 -18.39 -33.85
CA ARG A 226 13.08 -19.09 -34.43
C ARG A 226 13.31 -19.49 -35.89
N LYS A 227 13.99 -18.66 -36.69
CA LYS A 227 14.32 -19.00 -38.08
C LYS A 227 15.31 -20.17 -38.18
N THR A 228 16.11 -20.40 -37.13
CA THR A 228 17.02 -21.55 -37.03
C THR A 228 16.36 -22.83 -36.48
N GLY A 229 15.06 -22.80 -36.19
CA GLY A 229 14.32 -23.96 -35.66
C GLY A 229 14.48 -24.19 -34.16
N LYS A 230 14.96 -23.18 -33.40
CA LYS A 230 15.06 -23.24 -31.94
C LYS A 230 13.74 -22.83 -31.28
N ASP A 231 13.36 -23.53 -30.21
CA ASP A 231 12.19 -23.15 -29.42
C ASP A 231 12.52 -21.94 -28.54
N CYS A 232 11.83 -20.83 -28.78
CA CYS A 232 12.00 -19.59 -28.03
C CYS A 232 10.72 -19.24 -27.26
N PHE A 233 9.91 -20.22 -26.86
CA PHE A 233 8.63 -19.97 -26.19
C PHE A 233 8.82 -19.23 -24.86
N ILE A 234 9.66 -19.77 -23.97
CA ILE A 234 9.90 -19.21 -22.64
C ILE A 234 10.44 -17.76 -22.72
N PRO A 235 11.56 -17.47 -23.40
CA PRO A 235 12.07 -16.10 -23.49
C PRO A 235 11.05 -15.14 -24.15
N ALA A 236 10.22 -15.61 -25.08
CA ALA A 236 9.19 -14.77 -25.69
C ALA A 236 8.03 -14.42 -24.74
N VAL A 237 7.63 -15.35 -23.86
CA VAL A 237 6.63 -15.09 -22.82
C VAL A 237 7.19 -14.12 -21.78
N THR A 238 8.41 -14.36 -21.30
CA THR A 238 9.10 -13.48 -20.34
C THR A 238 9.24 -12.07 -20.91
N LEU A 239 9.66 -11.92 -22.17
CA LEU A 239 9.77 -10.62 -22.85
C LEU A 239 8.42 -9.90 -22.99
N ARG A 240 7.31 -10.62 -23.18
CA ARG A 240 5.97 -10.02 -23.21
C ARG A 240 5.58 -9.46 -21.85
N LEU A 241 5.90 -10.17 -20.77
CA LEU A 241 5.68 -9.69 -19.40
C LEU A 241 6.54 -8.46 -19.10
N ALA A 242 7.80 -8.46 -19.53
CA ALA A 242 8.69 -7.31 -19.44
C ALA A 242 8.12 -6.07 -20.14
N LYS A 243 7.61 -6.22 -21.37
CA LYS A 243 6.93 -5.14 -22.11
C LYS A 243 5.74 -4.57 -21.34
N SER A 244 4.88 -5.42 -20.79
CA SER A 244 3.74 -4.98 -19.98
C SER A 244 4.19 -4.22 -18.72
N ARG A 245 5.24 -4.69 -18.04
CA ARG A 245 5.80 -4.00 -16.88
C ARG A 245 6.43 -2.66 -17.22
N LEU A 246 7.11 -2.55 -18.36
CA LEU A 246 7.69 -1.30 -18.84
C LEU A 246 6.61 -0.24 -19.11
N ILE A 247 5.45 -0.63 -19.66
CA ILE A 247 4.31 0.28 -19.85
C ILE A 247 3.81 0.83 -18.49
N ILE A 248 3.69 -0.03 -17.48
CA ILE A 248 3.30 0.39 -16.12
C ILE A 248 4.37 1.30 -15.50
N ALA A 249 5.65 0.96 -15.67
CA ALA A 249 6.77 1.76 -15.18
C ALA A 249 6.80 3.15 -15.84
N LYS A 250 6.49 3.24 -17.15
CA LYS A 250 6.39 4.51 -17.87
C LYS A 250 5.25 5.39 -17.35
N ALA A 251 4.12 4.80 -16.97
CA ALA A 251 2.97 5.54 -16.45
C ALA A 251 3.16 5.99 -14.99
N THR A 252 3.86 5.19 -14.19
CA THR A 252 4.01 5.43 -12.74
C THR A 252 5.31 6.14 -12.37
N LEU A 253 6.35 6.04 -13.22
CA LEU A 253 7.72 6.50 -12.98
C LEU A 253 8.31 6.01 -11.64
N SER A 254 7.75 4.92 -11.12
CA SER A 254 8.13 4.30 -9.86
C SER A 254 9.45 3.54 -10.03
N PRO A 255 10.47 3.79 -9.18
CA PRO A 255 11.72 3.05 -9.22
C PRO A 255 11.54 1.54 -9.02
N SER A 256 10.52 1.15 -8.26
CA SER A 256 10.19 -0.26 -8.03
C SER A 256 9.68 -0.95 -9.29
N ASP A 257 8.85 -0.27 -10.08
CA ASP A 257 8.31 -0.82 -11.31
C ASP A 257 9.37 -0.89 -12.41
N LEU A 258 10.27 0.10 -12.47
CA LEU A 258 11.46 0.06 -13.33
C LEU A 258 12.37 -1.13 -12.99
N ALA A 259 12.66 -1.34 -11.71
CA ALA A 259 13.47 -2.48 -11.26
C ALA A 259 12.81 -3.83 -11.60
N ALA A 260 11.48 -3.92 -11.47
CA ALA A 260 10.74 -5.13 -11.85
C ALA A 260 10.78 -5.40 -13.36
N ALA A 261 10.66 -4.36 -14.20
CA ALA A 261 10.80 -4.48 -15.64
C ALA A 261 12.22 -4.94 -16.04
N GLU A 262 13.24 -4.34 -15.44
CA GLU A 262 14.64 -4.71 -15.67
C GLU A 262 14.95 -6.15 -15.26
N SER A 263 14.43 -6.61 -14.13
CA SER A 263 14.59 -8.01 -13.69
C SER A 263 14.03 -9.00 -14.72
N LEU A 264 12.85 -8.73 -15.29
CA LEU A 264 12.24 -9.58 -16.32
C LEU A 264 13.02 -9.54 -17.65
N ILE A 265 13.62 -8.40 -17.99
CA ILE A 265 14.48 -8.29 -19.18
C ILE A 265 15.74 -9.14 -19.00
N ASN A 266 16.35 -9.12 -17.81
CA ASN A 266 17.51 -9.95 -17.51
C ASN A 266 17.16 -11.45 -17.51
N GLU A 267 16.02 -11.84 -16.93
CA GLU A 267 15.51 -13.21 -16.99
C GLU A 267 15.30 -13.67 -18.44
N ALA A 268 14.63 -12.87 -19.28
CA ALA A 268 14.45 -13.17 -20.69
C ALA A 268 15.77 -13.29 -21.45
N ARG A 269 16.80 -12.52 -21.08
CA ARG A 269 18.13 -12.60 -21.67
C ARG A 269 18.84 -13.91 -21.28
N ASP A 270 18.70 -14.35 -20.03
CA ASP A 270 19.32 -15.58 -19.57
C ASP A 270 18.62 -16.82 -20.18
N ASP A 271 17.28 -16.82 -20.24
CA ASP A 271 16.50 -17.83 -20.97
C ASP A 271 16.95 -17.93 -22.44
N LEU A 272 17.25 -16.79 -23.07
CA LEU A 272 17.68 -16.75 -24.47
C LEU A 272 19.08 -17.36 -24.66
N LYS A 273 20.01 -17.11 -23.73
CA LYS A 273 21.36 -17.72 -23.76
C LYS A 273 21.28 -19.24 -23.63
N GLU A 274 20.35 -19.76 -22.84
CA GLU A 274 20.10 -21.20 -22.71
C GLU A 274 19.65 -21.79 -24.06
N VAL A 275 18.67 -21.16 -24.71
CA VAL A 275 18.20 -21.54 -26.05
C VAL A 275 19.32 -21.43 -27.10
N GLU A 276 20.22 -20.44 -26.98
CA GLU A 276 21.38 -20.31 -27.86
C GLU A 276 22.38 -21.46 -27.69
N ALA A 277 22.54 -22.00 -26.48
CA ALA A 277 23.38 -23.17 -26.21
C ALA A 277 22.76 -24.50 -26.67
N GLU A 278 21.43 -24.58 -26.76
CA GLU A 278 20.74 -25.77 -27.25
C GLU A 278 21.00 -26.04 -28.74
N ARG A 279 21.02 -27.34 -29.09
CA ARG A 279 21.10 -27.76 -30.50
C ARG A 279 19.77 -27.47 -31.19
N PRO A 280 19.78 -27.03 -32.46
CA PRO A 280 18.55 -26.82 -33.20
C PRO A 280 17.77 -28.13 -33.32
N ILE A 281 16.48 -28.11 -32.97
CA ILE A 281 15.59 -29.27 -33.10
C ILE A 281 15.23 -29.41 -34.57
N ASN A 282 16.00 -30.21 -35.30
CA ASN A 282 15.65 -30.55 -36.67
C ASN A 282 14.63 -31.68 -36.66
N ILE A 283 13.34 -31.34 -36.51
CA ILE A 283 12.24 -32.31 -36.44
C ILE A 283 12.28 -33.30 -37.62
N LYS A 284 12.66 -32.84 -38.82
CA LYS A 284 12.79 -33.72 -39.99
C LYS A 284 13.87 -34.78 -39.80
N GLU A 285 15.00 -34.39 -39.22
CA GLU A 285 16.12 -35.28 -38.96
C GLU A 285 15.82 -36.24 -37.81
N GLU A 286 15.17 -35.78 -36.74
CA GLU A 286 14.70 -36.65 -35.66
C GLU A 286 13.66 -37.67 -36.13
N VAL A 287 12.67 -37.24 -36.90
CA VAL A 287 11.66 -38.15 -37.47
C VAL A 287 12.31 -39.14 -38.45
N ALA A 288 13.27 -38.71 -39.26
CA ALA A 288 14.02 -39.59 -40.15
C ALA A 288 14.88 -40.59 -39.37
N LEU A 289 15.51 -40.17 -38.27
CA LEU A 289 16.29 -41.04 -37.40
C LEU A 289 15.40 -42.07 -36.72
N LEU A 290 14.24 -41.66 -36.19
CA LEU A 290 13.25 -42.56 -35.59
C LEU A 290 12.71 -43.57 -36.60
N ALA A 291 12.43 -43.13 -37.83
CA ALA A 291 11.99 -44.02 -38.91
C ALA A 291 13.08 -45.07 -39.24
N LYS A 292 14.35 -44.65 -39.35
CA LYS A 292 15.48 -45.56 -39.56
C LYS A 292 15.66 -46.55 -38.40
N GLN A 293 15.54 -46.08 -37.15
CA GLN A 293 15.63 -46.93 -35.96
C GLN A 293 14.50 -47.96 -35.91
N LYS A 294 13.27 -47.56 -36.28
CA LYS A 294 12.13 -48.47 -36.35
C LYS A 294 12.35 -49.55 -37.40
N LEU A 295 12.75 -49.17 -38.61
CA LEU A 295 13.03 -50.11 -39.70
C LEU A 295 14.17 -51.08 -39.35
N ALA A 296 15.22 -50.60 -38.68
CA ALA A 296 16.30 -51.47 -38.21
C ALA A 296 15.87 -52.47 -37.13
N LYS A 297 14.94 -52.09 -36.24
CA LYS A 297 14.36 -53.00 -35.25
C LYS A 297 13.50 -54.09 -35.90
N GLU A 298 12.68 -53.71 -36.88
CA GLU A 298 11.83 -54.64 -37.63
C GLU A 298 12.68 -55.65 -38.42
N LEU A 299 13.79 -55.21 -39.03
CA LEU A 299 14.73 -56.12 -39.71
C LEU A 299 15.39 -57.13 -38.75
N LYS A 300 15.84 -56.67 -37.57
CA LYS A 300 16.43 -57.57 -36.56
C LYS A 300 15.43 -58.60 -36.05
N ALA A 301 14.20 -58.20 -35.79
CA ALA A 301 13.15 -59.13 -35.38
C ALA A 301 12.88 -60.19 -36.46
N ALA A 302 12.88 -59.80 -37.74
CA ALA A 302 12.71 -60.73 -38.85
C ALA A 302 13.92 -61.67 -39.08
N GLU A 303 15.12 -61.32 -38.60
CA GLU A 303 16.30 -62.19 -38.61
C GLU A 303 16.26 -63.22 -37.47
N GLU A 304 15.74 -62.86 -36.29
CA GLU A 304 15.63 -63.76 -35.13
C GLU A 304 14.53 -64.83 -35.29
N GLU A 305 13.54 -64.60 -36.16
CA GLU A 305 12.47 -65.57 -36.47
C GLU A 305 12.87 -66.65 -37.50
N LYS A 306 14.06 -66.54 -38.12
CA LYS A 306 14.57 -67.48 -39.13
C LYS A 306 15.55 -68.50 -38.56
#